data_AF-A0AAE3J885-F1
#
_entry.id   AF-A0AAE3J885-F1
#
_cell.length_a   1.000
_cell.length_b   1.000
_cell.length_c   1.000
_cell.angle_alpha   90.00
_cell.angle_beta   90.00
_cell.angle_gamma   90.00
#
_symmetry.space_group_name_H-M   'P 1'
#
loop_
_entity.id
_entity.type
_entity.pdbx_description
1 polymer ?
#
loop_
_entity_poly.entity_id
_entity_poly.type
_entity_poly.pdbx_seq_one_letter_code
_entity_poly.pdbx_strand_id
1 'polypeptide(L)'
;MTKEEFIKHLLKAKVVLEKLAKKQDVYDEIEERMYEEYRKEENIRNETKRKWINFLRIIGIASACLSLYFFFKDKMILAILSFIVMGVMLVAFSVLSQNTKNGRVNEEYYNQKILPIEKELKQQEKVIEDFIKSEEMRNLSDIIPQKYLNLKAVLFLLEVLQTGRADSSKEAYNLYEEELHREKMQEMQEEQLDYARQTLHEQKNQTKLQKKQYEVQKRISRQVSYGNYINTKNYYHNRWGRK
;
A
#
# COMPACT_ATOMS: atom_id res chain seq x y z
N MET A 1 -13.37 -8.37 47.49
CA MET A 1 -13.59 -7.08 46.82
C MET A 1 -15.06 -6.98 46.46
N THR A 2 -15.73 -5.95 46.93
CA THR A 2 -17.15 -5.70 46.63
C THR A 2 -17.33 -5.09 45.23
N LYS A 3 -18.57 -5.08 44.71
CA LYS A 3 -18.90 -4.41 43.42
C LYS A 3 -18.50 -2.93 43.44
N GLU A 4 -18.81 -2.23 44.52
CA GLU A 4 -18.52 -0.80 44.67
C GLU A 4 -17.01 -0.52 44.75
N GLU A 5 -16.25 -1.35 45.47
CA GLU A 5 -14.78 -1.27 45.50
C GLU A 5 -14.20 -1.49 44.10
N PHE A 6 -14.68 -2.50 43.38
CA PHE A 6 -14.21 -2.78 42.04
C PHE A 6 -14.51 -1.64 41.05
N ILE A 7 -15.70 -1.04 41.12
CA ILE A 7 -16.04 0.16 40.33
C ILE A 7 -15.09 1.32 40.63
N LYS A 8 -14.73 1.56 41.90
CA LYS A 8 -13.74 2.60 42.26
C LYS A 8 -12.37 2.33 41.62
N HIS A 9 -11.92 1.07 41.62
CA HIS A 9 -10.67 0.69 40.95
C HIS A 9 -10.75 0.89 39.43
N LEU A 10 -11.87 0.52 38.80
CA LEU A 10 -12.08 0.74 37.37
C LEU A 10 -12.13 2.23 37.00
N LEU A 11 -12.74 3.08 37.83
CA LEU A 11 -12.72 4.53 37.62
C LEU A 11 -11.30 5.11 37.70
N LYS A 12 -10.49 4.64 38.66
CA LYS A 12 -9.06 5.01 38.73
C LYS A 12 -8.32 4.52 37.49
N ALA A 13 -8.57 3.28 37.06
CA ALA A 13 -7.96 2.70 35.87
C ALA A 13 -8.32 3.51 34.61
N LYS A 14 -9.59 3.90 34.46
CA LYS A 14 -10.06 4.74 33.36
C LYS A 14 -9.23 6.03 33.26
N VAL A 15 -9.09 6.77 34.36
CA VAL A 15 -8.34 8.04 34.35
C VAL A 15 -6.87 7.84 33.96
N VAL A 16 -6.22 6.79 34.47
CA VAL A 16 -4.82 6.48 34.14
C VAL A 16 -4.69 6.05 32.68
N LEU A 17 -5.59 5.21 32.18
CA LEU A 17 -5.61 4.76 30.79
C LEU A 17 -5.96 5.89 29.81
N GLU A 18 -6.79 6.86 30.19
CA GLU A 18 -7.04 8.07 29.40
C GLU A 18 -5.79 8.96 29.32
N LYS A 19 -4.99 9.06 30.39
CA LYS A 19 -3.69 9.74 30.33
C LYS A 19 -2.73 9.03 29.38
N LEU A 20 -2.72 7.69 29.39
CA LEU A 20 -1.90 6.89 28.47
C LEU A 20 -2.36 7.08 27.02
N ALA A 21 -3.67 7.02 26.76
CA ALA A 21 -4.26 7.24 25.44
C ALA A 21 -3.85 8.61 24.87
N LYS A 22 -3.95 9.68 25.67
CA LYS A 22 -3.49 11.02 25.24
C LYS A 22 -2.01 11.08 24.88
N LYS A 23 -1.17 10.27 25.53
CA LYS A 23 0.27 10.18 25.18
C LYS A 23 0.49 9.42 23.88
N GLN A 24 -0.32 8.38 23.64
CA GLN A 24 -0.35 7.64 22.38
C GLN A 24 -0.86 8.52 21.24
N ASP A 25 -1.92 9.30 21.43
CA ASP A 25 -2.43 10.24 20.42
C ASP A 25 -1.33 11.21 19.95
N VAL A 26 -0.53 11.74 20.89
CA VAL A 26 0.61 12.61 20.57
C VAL A 26 1.71 11.85 19.83
N TYR A 27 1.96 10.58 20.18
CA TYR A 27 2.91 9.75 19.46
C TYR A 27 2.45 9.52 18.01
N ASP A 28 1.19 9.15 17.82
CA ASP A 28 0.60 8.89 16.51
C ASP A 28 0.64 10.15 15.63
N GLU A 29 0.39 11.34 16.20
CA GLU A 29 0.53 12.63 15.49
C GLU A 29 1.99 12.91 15.07
N ILE A 30 2.97 12.61 15.93
CA ILE A 30 4.40 12.72 15.57
C ILE A 30 4.74 11.72 14.47
N GLU A 31 4.25 10.49 14.56
CA GLU A 31 4.49 9.43 13.58
C GLU A 31 3.89 9.78 12.21
N GLU A 32 2.67 10.31 12.18
CA GLU A 32 2.01 10.77 10.95
C GLU A 32 2.81 11.89 10.29
N ARG A 33 3.24 12.90 11.06
CA ARG A 33 4.13 13.96 10.56
C ARG A 33 5.42 13.40 9.96
N MET A 34 6.00 12.36 10.58
CA MET A 34 7.18 11.68 10.06
C MET A 34 6.91 11.01 8.71
N TYR A 35 5.80 10.26 8.59
CA TYR A 35 5.39 9.63 7.33
C TYR A 35 5.13 10.66 6.23
N GLU A 36 4.49 11.79 6.54
CA GLU A 36 4.28 12.86 5.58
C GLU A 36 5.60 13.44 5.06
N GLU A 37 6.58 13.67 5.93
CA GLU A 37 7.89 14.18 5.53
C GLU A 37 8.67 13.17 4.67
N TYR A 38 8.62 11.87 4.99
CA TYR A 38 9.16 10.82 4.11
C TYR A 38 8.48 10.80 2.75
N ARG A 39 7.16 10.97 2.70
CA ARG A 39 6.40 11.03 1.45
C ARG A 39 6.79 12.26 0.61
N LYS A 40 7.01 13.42 1.24
CA LYS A 40 7.49 14.64 0.57
C LYS A 40 8.89 14.44 0.00
N GLU A 41 9.81 13.88 0.79
CA GLU A 41 11.17 13.54 0.35
C GLU A 41 11.14 12.63 -0.89
N GLU A 42 10.32 11.58 -0.86
CA GLU A 42 10.15 10.67 -2.00
C GLU A 42 9.59 11.38 -3.23
N ASN A 43 8.60 12.25 -3.06
CA ASN A 43 8.03 13.03 -4.16
C ASN A 43 9.07 13.99 -4.77
N ILE A 44 9.83 14.72 -3.96
CA ILE A 44 10.90 15.62 -4.42
C ILE A 44 11.95 14.84 -5.21
N ARG A 45 12.36 13.68 -4.71
CA ARG A 45 13.29 12.76 -5.38
C ARG A 45 12.74 12.28 -6.72
N ASN A 46 11.47 11.88 -6.76
CA ASN A 46 10.83 11.39 -7.98
C ASN A 46 10.61 12.51 -9.02
N GLU A 47 10.28 13.71 -8.59
CA GLU A 47 10.12 14.87 -9.47
C GLU A 47 11.46 15.29 -10.09
N THR A 48 12.51 15.36 -9.27
CA THR A 48 13.88 15.69 -9.71
C THR A 48 14.37 14.66 -10.75
N LYS A 49 14.15 13.37 -10.49
CA LYS A 49 14.42 12.29 -11.45
C LYS A 49 13.65 12.47 -12.75
N ARG A 50 12.36 12.79 -12.68
CA ARG A 50 11.50 12.99 -13.85
C ARG A 50 12.00 14.16 -14.70
N LYS A 51 12.39 15.29 -14.10
CA LYS A 51 12.95 16.46 -14.79
C LYS A 51 14.26 16.10 -15.52
N TRP A 52 15.18 15.40 -14.84
CA TRP A 52 16.43 14.95 -15.46
C TRP A 52 16.23 13.96 -16.61
N ILE A 53 15.31 13.00 -16.46
CA ILE A 53 14.97 12.05 -17.53
C ILE A 53 14.39 12.77 -18.75
N ASN A 54 13.49 13.73 -18.53
CA ASN A 54 12.89 14.51 -19.61
C ASN A 54 13.93 15.39 -20.32
N PHE A 55 14.84 16.02 -19.56
CA PHE A 55 15.94 16.81 -20.12
C PHE A 55 16.85 15.97 -21.04
N LEU A 56 17.26 14.78 -20.59
CA LEU A 56 18.10 13.88 -21.38
C LEU A 56 17.38 13.33 -22.62
N ARG A 57 16.07 13.06 -22.53
CA ARG A 57 15.24 12.67 -23.69
C ARG A 57 15.21 13.76 -24.76
N ILE A 58 15.04 15.03 -24.38
CA ILE A 58 15.01 16.16 -25.32
C ILE A 58 16.35 16.27 -26.06
N ILE A 59 17.47 16.18 -25.33
CA ILE A 59 18.80 16.23 -25.95
C ILE A 59 19.03 15.04 -26.89
N GLY A 60 18.61 13.83 -26.50
CA GLY A 60 18.72 12.64 -27.35
C GLY A 60 17.91 12.73 -28.64
N ILE A 61 16.70 13.30 -28.60
CA ILE A 61 15.90 13.54 -29.82
C ILE A 61 16.58 14.58 -30.71
N ALA A 62 17.08 15.68 -30.13
CA ALA A 62 17.77 16.72 -30.88
C ALA A 62 19.02 16.20 -31.60
N SER A 63 19.83 15.36 -30.93
CA SER A 63 21.02 14.75 -31.53
C SER A 63 20.67 13.75 -32.64
N ALA A 64 19.59 12.98 -32.49
CA ALA A 64 19.10 12.07 -33.54
C ALA A 64 18.64 12.85 -34.79
N CYS A 65 17.88 13.95 -34.60
CA CYS A 65 17.45 14.82 -35.69
C CYS A 65 18.63 15.46 -36.43
N LEU A 66 19.64 15.94 -35.69
CA LEU A 66 20.88 16.47 -36.26
C LEU A 66 21.65 15.42 -37.07
N SER A 67 21.73 14.19 -36.56
CA SER A 67 22.38 13.06 -37.24
C SER A 67 21.70 12.75 -38.58
N LEU A 68 20.36 12.68 -38.60
CA LEU A 68 19.59 12.49 -39.82
C LEU A 68 19.82 13.63 -40.82
N TYR A 69 19.83 14.89 -40.36
CA TYR A 69 20.09 16.04 -41.23
C TYR A 69 21.46 16.00 -41.91
N PHE A 70 22.53 15.64 -41.20
CA PHE A 70 23.86 15.53 -41.79
C PHE A 70 24.00 14.34 -42.75
N PHE A 71 23.27 13.25 -42.48
CA PHE A 71 23.22 12.08 -43.35
C PHE A 71 22.65 12.43 -44.74
N PHE A 72 21.57 13.21 -44.80
CA PHE A 72 20.98 13.64 -46.08
C PHE A 72 21.79 14.69 -46.86
N LYS A 73 22.85 15.27 -46.29
CA LYS A 73 23.71 16.28 -46.94
C LYS A 73 25.08 15.75 -47.35
N ASP A 74 25.24 14.43 -47.46
CA ASP A 74 26.50 13.75 -47.79
C ASP A 74 27.68 14.12 -46.86
N LYS A 75 27.38 14.62 -45.65
CA LYS A 75 28.38 14.96 -44.63
C LYS A 75 28.62 13.78 -43.69
N MET A 76 29.04 12.64 -44.24
CA MET A 76 29.24 11.37 -43.51
C MET A 76 30.06 11.52 -42.22
N ILE A 77 31.16 12.31 -42.25
CA ILE A 77 32.03 12.52 -41.09
C ILE A 77 31.28 13.18 -39.92
N LEU A 78 30.42 14.16 -40.22
CA LEU A 78 29.61 14.86 -39.21
C LEU A 78 28.49 13.96 -38.64
N ALA A 79 27.95 13.05 -39.45
CA ALA A 79 26.95 12.08 -39.01
C ALA A 79 27.55 11.00 -38.07
N ILE A 80 28.81 10.59 -38.29
CA ILE A 80 29.51 9.65 -37.39
C ILE A 80 29.80 10.32 -36.04
N LEU A 81 30.27 11.58 -36.06
CA LEU A 81 30.51 12.35 -34.83
C LEU A 81 29.23 12.51 -33.99
N SER A 82 28.08 12.77 -34.62
CA SER A 82 26.82 12.91 -33.89
C SER A 82 26.32 11.60 -33.27
N PHE A 83 26.57 10.45 -33.92
CA PHE A 83 26.31 9.12 -33.36
C PHE A 83 27.18 8.81 -32.13
N ILE A 84 28.46 9.19 -32.16
CA ILE A 84 29.37 9.04 -31.02
C ILE A 84 28.88 9.87 -29.83
N VAL A 85 28.48 11.13 -30.07
CA VAL A 85 27.88 11.99 -29.04
C VAL A 85 26.61 11.37 -28.46
N MET A 86 25.76 10.77 -29.30
CA MET A 86 24.55 10.08 -28.85
C MET A 86 24.88 8.85 -27.98
N GLY A 87 25.88 8.05 -28.35
CA GLY A 87 26.35 6.90 -27.57
C GLY A 87 26.89 7.29 -26.19
N VAL A 88 27.73 8.34 -26.13
CA VAL A 88 28.26 8.88 -24.85
C VAL A 88 27.11 9.39 -23.97
N MET A 89 26.11 10.04 -24.56
CA MET A 89 24.93 10.52 -23.83
C MET A 89 24.07 9.38 -23.26
N LEU A 90 23.93 8.25 -23.97
CA LEU A 90 23.21 7.06 -23.47
C LEU A 90 23.95 6.37 -22.30
N VAL A 91 25.28 6.33 -22.35
CA VAL A 91 26.10 5.81 -21.24
C VAL A 91 26.02 6.76 -20.04
N ALA A 92 26.14 8.08 -20.25
CA ALA A 92 25.94 9.08 -19.20
C ALA A 92 24.54 9.00 -18.57
N PHE A 93 23.49 8.78 -19.38
CA PHE A 93 22.13 8.52 -18.91
C PHE A 93 22.04 7.29 -17.99
N SER A 94 22.69 6.19 -18.40
CA SER A 94 22.70 4.94 -17.62
C SER A 94 23.43 5.11 -16.28
N VAL A 95 24.57 5.81 -16.29
CA VAL A 95 25.37 6.08 -15.08
C VAL A 95 24.67 7.07 -14.15
N LEU A 96 24.08 8.16 -14.65
CA LEU A 96 23.29 9.08 -13.81
C LEU A 96 22.03 8.42 -13.24
N SER A 97 21.35 7.59 -14.02
CA SER A 97 20.18 6.84 -13.53
C SER A 97 20.53 5.88 -12.39
N GLN A 98 21.77 5.39 -12.32
CA GLN A 98 22.24 4.50 -11.25
C GLN A 98 22.83 5.29 -10.07
N ASN A 99 23.64 6.32 -10.32
CA ASN A 99 24.36 7.07 -9.29
C ASN A 99 23.53 8.14 -8.56
N THR A 100 22.39 8.56 -9.11
CA THR A 100 21.42 9.42 -8.40
C THR A 100 20.63 8.68 -7.31
N LYS A 101 20.93 7.40 -7.05
CA LYS A 101 20.53 6.72 -5.82
C LYS A 101 21.24 7.27 -4.57
N ASN A 102 22.35 8.02 -4.72
CA ASN A 102 23.25 8.31 -3.60
C ASN A 102 23.20 9.78 -3.13
N GLY A 103 22.41 10.02 -2.07
CA GLY A 103 22.92 10.63 -0.83
C GLY A 103 22.84 12.14 -0.64
N ARG A 104 23.42 12.96 -1.54
CA ARG A 104 23.82 14.33 -1.13
C ARG A 104 22.70 15.37 -0.96
N VAL A 105 21.60 15.26 -1.70
CA VAL A 105 20.42 16.15 -1.50
C VAL A 105 19.48 15.56 -0.43
N ASN A 106 19.61 14.27 -0.14
CA ASN A 106 18.78 13.56 0.83
C ASN A 106 19.29 13.76 2.27
N GLU A 107 20.61 13.76 2.49
CA GLU A 107 21.17 13.91 3.83
C GLU A 107 20.82 15.25 4.47
N GLU A 108 20.85 16.35 3.72
CA GLU A 108 20.50 17.66 4.26
C GLU A 108 19.02 17.77 4.62
N TYR A 109 18.12 17.29 3.75
CA TYR A 109 16.69 17.23 4.04
C TYR A 109 16.39 16.33 5.24
N TYR A 110 17.01 15.14 5.27
CA TYR A 110 16.88 14.20 6.37
C TYR A 110 17.33 14.83 7.69
N ASN A 111 18.53 15.41 7.73
CA ASN A 111 19.08 16.01 8.94
C ASN A 111 18.28 17.21 9.44
N GLN A 112 17.67 17.99 8.54
CA GLN A 112 16.89 19.19 8.89
C GLN A 112 15.43 18.89 9.25
N LYS A 113 14.79 17.90 8.60
CA LYS A 113 13.34 17.67 8.70
C LYS A 113 12.97 16.36 9.39
N ILE A 114 13.64 15.27 9.04
CA ILE A 114 13.28 13.93 9.53
C ILE A 114 13.95 13.64 10.87
N LEU A 115 15.24 13.94 11.00
CA LEU A 115 16.02 13.66 12.21
C LEU A 115 15.46 14.33 13.49
N PRO A 116 14.98 15.59 13.47
CA PRO A 116 14.34 16.19 14.64
C PRO A 116 13.06 15.45 15.05
N ILE A 117 12.22 15.06 14.08
CA ILE A 117 10.97 14.33 14.32
C ILE A 117 11.27 12.93 14.86
N GLU A 118 12.28 12.25 14.32
CA GLU A 118 12.70 10.93 14.83
C GLU A 118 13.17 11.00 16.30
N LYS A 119 13.86 12.09 16.67
CA LYS A 119 14.26 12.34 18.06
C LYS A 119 13.05 12.62 18.95
N GLU A 120 12.10 13.41 18.48
CA GLU A 120 10.84 13.70 19.19
C GLU A 120 10.02 12.42 19.40
N LEU A 121 9.90 11.57 18.37
CA LEU A 121 9.22 10.28 18.43
C LEU A 121 9.86 9.37 19.48
N LYS A 122 11.19 9.22 19.46
CA LYS A 122 11.93 8.42 20.46
C LYS A 122 11.81 8.98 21.87
N GLN A 123 11.71 10.30 22.02
CA GLN A 123 11.46 10.92 23.33
C GLN A 123 10.06 10.58 23.82
N GLN A 124 9.05 10.68 22.96
CA GLN A 124 7.68 10.34 23.29
C GLN A 124 7.49 8.85 23.60
N GLU A 125 8.17 7.97 22.85
CA GLU A 125 8.22 6.53 23.12
C GLU A 125 8.73 6.25 24.54
N LYS A 126 9.82 6.90 24.96
CA LYS A 126 10.32 6.81 26.34
C LYS A 126 9.32 7.31 27.36
N VAL A 127 8.64 8.43 27.09
CA VAL A 127 7.59 8.95 27.99
C VAL A 127 6.46 7.93 28.17
N ILE A 128 6.07 7.23 27.10
CA ILE A 128 5.06 6.17 27.15
C ILE A 128 5.59 4.96 27.92
N GLU A 129 6.81 4.49 27.64
CA GLU A 129 7.42 3.37 28.36
C GLU A 129 7.56 3.64 29.86
N ASP A 130 8.05 4.82 30.23
CA ASP A 130 8.22 5.25 31.61
C ASP A 130 6.86 5.34 32.32
N PHE A 131 5.81 5.79 31.59
CA PHE A 131 4.45 5.79 32.12
C PHE A 131 3.91 4.37 32.33
N ILE A 132 4.17 3.43 31.42
CA ILE A 132 3.75 2.03 31.56
C ILE A 132 4.48 1.36 32.74
N LYS A 133 5.75 1.72 32.98
CA LYS A 133 6.56 1.23 34.11
C LYS A 133 6.26 1.95 35.42
N SER A 134 5.45 3.02 35.39
CA SER A 134 5.13 3.81 36.57
C SER A 134 4.40 3.01 37.64
N GLU A 135 4.52 3.48 38.88
CA GLU A 135 3.82 2.89 40.02
C GLU A 135 2.29 2.95 39.85
N GLU A 136 1.78 4.02 39.22
CA GLU A 136 0.35 4.16 38.92
C GLU A 136 -0.18 2.98 38.08
N MET A 137 0.57 2.59 37.03
CA MET A 137 0.18 1.50 36.14
C MET A 137 0.36 0.12 36.79
N ARG A 138 1.45 -0.07 37.54
CA ARG A 138 1.70 -1.32 38.29
C ARG A 138 0.59 -1.62 39.30
N ASN A 139 0.20 -0.63 40.08
CA ASN A 139 -0.87 -0.73 41.08
C ASN A 139 -2.22 -1.14 40.46
N LEU A 140 -2.46 -0.81 39.19
CA LEU A 140 -3.68 -1.23 38.49
C LEU A 140 -3.59 -2.70 38.05
N SER A 141 -2.41 -3.16 37.63
CA SER A 141 -2.21 -4.54 37.16
C SER A 141 -2.38 -5.57 38.28
N ASP A 142 -2.12 -5.18 39.52
CA ASP A 142 -2.31 -6.04 40.69
C ASP A 142 -3.79 -6.33 40.99
N ILE A 143 -4.69 -5.46 40.52
CA ILE A 143 -6.13 -5.50 40.82
C ILE A 143 -6.94 -5.94 39.60
N ILE A 144 -6.57 -5.43 38.42
CA ILE A 144 -7.25 -5.69 37.16
C ILE A 144 -6.31 -6.57 36.32
N PRO A 145 -6.75 -7.78 35.91
CA PRO A 145 -5.93 -8.64 35.08
C PRO A 145 -5.50 -7.91 33.80
N GLN A 146 -4.25 -8.13 33.38
CA GLN A 146 -3.64 -7.44 32.25
C GLN A 146 -4.45 -7.51 30.95
N LYS A 147 -5.15 -8.63 30.71
CA LYS A 147 -6.08 -8.82 29.57
C LYS A 147 -7.15 -7.73 29.48
N TYR A 148 -7.59 -7.21 30.62
CA TYR A 148 -8.65 -6.19 30.74
C TYR A 148 -8.11 -4.79 31.05
N LEU A 149 -6.78 -4.63 31.16
CA LEU A 149 -6.13 -3.36 31.48
C LEU A 149 -5.91 -2.53 30.20
N ASN A 150 -7.00 -2.27 29.49
CA ASN A 150 -7.06 -1.38 28.33
C ASN A 150 -8.34 -0.55 28.40
N LEU A 151 -8.34 0.60 27.73
CA LEU A 151 -9.42 1.58 27.88
C LEU A 151 -10.78 1.02 27.46
N LYS A 152 -10.84 0.28 26.34
CA LYS A 152 -12.06 -0.35 25.83
C LYS A 152 -12.66 -1.32 26.86
N ALA A 153 -11.85 -2.23 27.39
CA ALA A 153 -12.28 -3.18 28.42
C ALA A 153 -12.76 -2.48 29.68
N VAL A 154 -12.00 -1.51 30.21
CA VAL A 154 -12.37 -0.80 31.43
C VAL A 154 -13.68 -0.03 31.27
N LEU A 155 -13.90 0.63 30.13
CA LEU A 155 -15.16 1.32 29.84
C LEU A 155 -16.34 0.35 29.75
N PHE A 156 -16.17 -0.78 29.06
CA PHE A 156 -17.21 -1.81 28.98
C PHE A 156 -17.55 -2.38 30.36
N LEU A 157 -16.54 -2.72 31.16
CA LEU A 157 -16.74 -3.26 32.50
C LEU A 157 -17.45 -2.27 33.42
N LEU A 158 -17.10 -0.98 33.35
CA LEU A 158 -17.81 0.08 34.05
C LEU A 158 -19.28 0.14 33.65
N GLU A 159 -19.56 0.12 32.34
CA GLU A 159 -20.91 0.19 31.80
C GLU A 159 -21.78 -0.97 32.32
N VAL A 160 -21.33 -2.21 32.16
CA VAL A 160 -22.14 -3.38 32.56
C VAL A 160 -22.37 -3.45 34.07
N LEU A 161 -21.42 -2.98 34.88
CA LEU A 161 -21.58 -2.93 36.33
C LEU A 161 -22.50 -1.79 36.78
N GLN A 162 -22.37 -0.60 36.18
CA GLN A 162 -23.19 0.57 36.53
C GLN A 162 -24.65 0.41 36.09
N THR A 163 -24.88 -0.22 34.94
CA THR A 163 -26.22 -0.51 34.43
C THR A 163 -26.91 -1.69 35.13
N GLY A 164 -26.17 -2.45 35.96
CA GLY A 164 -26.70 -3.63 36.65
C GLY A 164 -26.83 -4.86 35.76
N ARG A 165 -26.24 -4.86 34.56
CA ARG A 165 -26.15 -6.07 33.71
C ARG A 165 -25.18 -7.11 34.29
N ALA A 166 -24.25 -6.67 35.12
CA ALA A 166 -23.37 -7.51 35.93
C ALA A 166 -23.47 -7.12 37.41
N ASP A 167 -23.57 -8.13 38.27
CA ASP A 167 -23.60 -7.96 39.72
C ASP A 167 -22.23 -8.22 40.36
N SER A 168 -21.33 -8.87 39.64
CA SER A 168 -19.96 -9.15 40.08
C SER A 168 -18.92 -8.84 39.00
N SER A 169 -17.67 -8.68 39.42
CA SER A 169 -16.53 -8.54 38.50
C SER A 169 -16.40 -9.75 37.56
N LYS A 170 -16.68 -10.96 38.05
CA LYS A 170 -16.65 -12.20 37.26
C LYS A 170 -17.67 -12.17 36.13
N GLU A 171 -18.91 -11.77 36.41
CA GLU A 171 -19.94 -11.63 35.38
C GLU A 171 -19.59 -10.55 34.36
N ALA A 172 -19.06 -9.41 34.82
CA ALA A 172 -18.61 -8.35 33.93
C ALA A 172 -17.50 -8.84 32.97
N TYR A 173 -16.53 -9.61 33.47
CA TYR A 173 -15.50 -10.22 32.62
C TYR A 173 -16.09 -11.21 31.61
N ASN A 174 -16.99 -12.08 32.04
CA ASN A 174 -17.63 -13.05 31.14
C ASN A 174 -18.37 -12.34 30.00
N LEU A 175 -19.13 -11.29 30.32
CA LEU A 175 -19.84 -10.49 29.31
C LEU A 175 -18.88 -9.83 28.32
N TYR A 176 -17.73 -9.35 28.80
CA TYR A 176 -16.72 -8.75 27.94
C TYR A 176 -16.04 -9.78 27.03
N GLU A 177 -15.73 -10.98 27.54
CA GLU A 177 -15.18 -12.07 26.72
C GLU A 177 -16.16 -12.55 25.65
N GLU A 178 -17.44 -12.61 25.98
CA GLU A 178 -18.49 -12.92 25.01
C GLU A 178 -18.59 -11.84 23.93
N GLU A 179 -18.46 -10.57 24.30
CA GLU A 179 -18.42 -9.46 23.34
C GLU A 179 -17.21 -9.55 22.41
N LEU A 180 -16.01 -9.80 22.94
CA LEU A 180 -14.81 -10.02 22.12
C LEU A 180 -14.97 -11.20 21.16
N HIS A 181 -15.63 -12.28 21.60
CA HIS A 181 -15.92 -13.41 20.72
C HIS A 181 -16.89 -13.01 19.61
N ARG A 182 -17.94 -12.24 19.91
CA ARG A 182 -18.87 -11.72 18.91
C ARG A 182 -18.17 -10.85 17.87
N GLU A 183 -17.35 -9.90 18.31
CA GLU A 183 -16.57 -9.03 17.42
C GLU A 183 -15.68 -9.85 16.48
N LYS A 184 -14.95 -10.83 17.01
CA LYS A 184 -14.10 -11.72 16.21
C LYS A 184 -14.89 -12.53 15.17
N MET A 185 -16.08 -12.98 15.53
CA MET A 185 -16.95 -13.70 14.59
C MET A 185 -17.47 -12.79 13.47
N GLN A 186 -17.73 -11.51 13.77
CA GLN A 186 -18.14 -10.52 12.78
C GLN A 186 -16.98 -10.22 11.80
N GLU A 187 -15.78 -9.97 12.33
CA GLU A 187 -14.57 -9.74 11.51
C GLU A 187 -14.31 -10.91 10.55
N MET A 188 -14.38 -12.15 11.05
CA MET A 188 -14.22 -13.34 10.22
C MET A 188 -15.28 -13.45 9.11
N GLN A 189 -16.52 -13.02 9.38
CA GLN A 189 -17.58 -13.00 8.36
C GLN A 189 -17.29 -11.94 7.30
N GLU A 190 -16.80 -10.77 7.69
CA GLU A 190 -16.41 -9.71 6.76
C GLU A 190 -15.24 -10.15 5.85
N GLU A 191 -14.22 -10.79 6.41
CA GLU A 191 -13.11 -11.36 5.64
C GLU A 191 -13.60 -12.40 4.61
N GLN A 192 -14.51 -13.28 5.02
CA GLN A 192 -15.11 -14.26 4.11
C GLN A 192 -15.92 -13.60 2.99
N LEU A 193 -16.66 -12.54 3.30
CA LEU A 193 -17.41 -11.77 2.30
C LEU A 193 -16.47 -11.11 1.29
N ASP A 194 -15.36 -10.55 1.74
CA ASP A 194 -14.38 -9.93 0.86
C ASP A 194 -13.66 -10.96 -0.02
N TYR A 195 -13.30 -12.12 0.55
CA TYR A 195 -12.78 -13.24 -0.24
C TYR A 195 -13.78 -13.72 -1.30
N ALA A 196 -15.07 -13.83 -0.94
CA ALA A 196 -16.13 -14.20 -1.87
C ALA A 196 -16.31 -13.14 -2.98
N ARG A 197 -16.23 -11.84 -2.65
CA ARG A 197 -16.28 -10.74 -3.62
C ARG A 197 -15.11 -10.80 -4.61
N GLN A 198 -13.90 -11.05 -4.12
CA GLN A 198 -12.70 -11.20 -4.97
C GLN A 198 -12.84 -12.39 -5.91
N THR A 199 -13.23 -13.56 -5.38
CA THR A 199 -13.46 -14.77 -6.17
C THR A 199 -14.51 -14.54 -7.26
N LEU A 200 -15.61 -13.85 -6.92
CA LEU A 200 -16.67 -13.51 -7.87
C LEU A 200 -16.18 -12.55 -8.96
N HIS A 201 -15.29 -11.61 -8.62
CA HIS A 201 -14.65 -10.72 -9.58
C HIS A 201 -13.75 -11.49 -10.55
N GLU A 202 -12.95 -12.44 -10.06
CA GLU A 202 -12.11 -13.30 -10.89
C GLU A 202 -12.94 -14.19 -11.82
N GLN A 203 -14.01 -14.81 -11.30
CA GLN A 203 -14.93 -15.62 -12.12
C GLN A 203 -15.59 -14.79 -13.23
N LYS A 204 -15.98 -13.54 -12.95
CA LYS A 204 -16.49 -12.61 -13.98
C LYS A 204 -15.44 -12.37 -15.07
N ASN A 205 -14.17 -12.20 -14.70
CA ASN A 205 -13.08 -12.00 -15.66
C ASN A 205 -12.81 -13.25 -16.49
N GLN A 206 -12.79 -14.44 -15.88
CA GLN A 206 -12.68 -15.71 -16.60
C GLN A 206 -13.85 -15.91 -17.58
N THR A 207 -15.08 -15.61 -17.15
CA THR A 207 -16.27 -15.70 -18.02
C THR A 207 -16.16 -14.75 -19.22
N LYS A 208 -15.65 -13.53 -19.02
CA LYS A 208 -15.37 -12.58 -20.12
C LYS A 208 -14.33 -13.13 -21.09
N LEU A 209 -13.27 -13.76 -20.58
CA LEU A 209 -12.23 -14.38 -21.41
C LEU A 209 -12.77 -15.56 -22.22
N GLN A 210 -13.54 -16.45 -21.60
CA GLN A 210 -14.19 -17.58 -22.29
C GLN A 210 -15.13 -17.10 -23.40
N LYS A 211 -15.94 -16.06 -23.15
CA LYS A 211 -16.79 -15.45 -24.19
C LYS A 211 -15.97 -14.92 -25.36
N LYS A 212 -14.85 -14.24 -25.10
CA LYS A 212 -13.94 -13.78 -26.17
C LYS A 212 -13.36 -14.94 -26.96
N GLN A 213 -12.90 -16.01 -26.30
CA GLN A 213 -12.38 -17.20 -26.97
C GLN A 213 -13.43 -17.88 -27.84
N TYR A 214 -14.66 -18.01 -27.34
CA TYR A 214 -15.78 -18.55 -28.10
C TYR A 214 -16.07 -17.74 -29.38
N GLU A 215 -16.10 -16.41 -29.28
CA GLU A 215 -16.28 -15.52 -30.44
C GLU A 215 -15.16 -15.68 -31.47
N VAL A 216 -13.91 -15.82 -31.01
CA VAL A 216 -12.76 -16.09 -31.89
C VAL A 216 -12.92 -17.44 -32.59
N GLN A 217 -13.27 -18.50 -31.85
CA GLN A 217 -13.48 -19.83 -32.40
C GLN A 217 -14.61 -19.85 -33.44
N LYS A 218 -15.70 -19.13 -33.18
CA LYS A 218 -16.81 -18.95 -34.13
C LYS A 218 -16.37 -18.28 -35.42
N ARG A 219 -15.49 -17.27 -35.35
CA ARG A 219 -14.90 -16.62 -36.54
C ARG A 219 -14.01 -17.59 -37.32
N ILE A 220 -13.14 -18.34 -36.63
CA ILE A 220 -12.27 -19.36 -37.25
C ILE A 220 -13.12 -20.42 -37.96
N SER A 221 -14.15 -20.95 -37.30
CA SER A 221 -15.05 -21.95 -37.88
C SER A 221 -15.73 -21.45 -39.17
N ARG A 222 -16.19 -20.19 -39.18
CA ARG A 222 -16.74 -19.56 -40.39
C ARG A 222 -15.70 -19.44 -41.52
N GLN A 223 -14.48 -19.03 -41.20
CA GLN A 223 -13.38 -18.92 -42.17
C GLN A 223 -13.01 -20.28 -42.76
N VAL A 224 -12.88 -21.32 -41.93
CA VAL A 224 -12.60 -22.69 -42.38
C VAL A 224 -13.72 -23.21 -43.28
N SER A 225 -14.98 -23.00 -42.88
CA SER A 225 -16.15 -23.41 -43.69
C SER A 225 -16.17 -22.72 -45.06
N TYR A 226 -15.87 -21.41 -45.09
CA TYR A 226 -15.76 -20.66 -46.33
C TYR A 226 -14.59 -21.15 -47.21
N GLY A 227 -13.41 -21.37 -46.62
CA GLY A 227 -12.26 -21.92 -47.32
C GLY A 227 -12.55 -23.29 -47.95
N ASN A 228 -13.22 -24.17 -47.20
CA ASN A 228 -13.66 -25.48 -47.70
C ASN A 228 -14.64 -25.33 -48.88
N TYR A 229 -15.65 -24.46 -48.76
CA TYR A 229 -16.59 -24.19 -49.87
C TYR A 229 -15.88 -23.73 -51.14
N ILE A 230 -14.94 -22.78 -51.02
CA ILE A 230 -14.18 -22.27 -52.17
C ILE A 230 -13.32 -23.37 -52.79
N ASN A 231 -12.63 -24.19 -51.98
CA ASN A 231 -11.84 -25.32 -52.47
C ASN A 231 -12.70 -26.34 -53.21
N THR A 232 -13.86 -26.69 -52.66
CA THR A 232 -14.79 -27.62 -53.30
C THR A 232 -15.32 -27.05 -54.62
N LYS A 233 -15.71 -25.77 -54.64
CA LYS A 233 -16.14 -25.09 -55.88
C LYS A 233 -15.04 -25.11 -56.94
N ASN A 234 -13.80 -24.80 -56.57
CA ASN A 234 -12.65 -24.81 -57.48
C ASN A 234 -12.34 -26.22 -58.00
N TYR A 235 -12.44 -27.24 -57.14
CA TYR A 235 -12.27 -28.64 -57.54
C TYR A 235 -13.27 -29.06 -58.62
N TYR A 236 -14.56 -28.75 -58.43
CA TYR A 236 -15.58 -29.05 -59.43
C TYR A 236 -15.42 -28.21 -60.70
N HIS A 237 -15.06 -26.93 -60.58
CA HIS A 237 -14.79 -26.07 -61.73
C HIS A 237 -13.63 -26.60 -62.59
N ASN A 238 -12.51 -27.01 -61.96
CA ASN A 238 -11.35 -27.54 -62.67
C ASN A 238 -11.57 -28.95 -63.25
N ARG A 239 -12.43 -29.77 -62.62
CA ARG A 239 -12.72 -31.14 -63.06
C ARG A 239 -13.74 -31.19 -64.21
N TRP A 240 -14.71 -30.27 -64.23
CA TRP A 240 -15.80 -30.27 -65.22
C TRP A 240 -15.72 -29.13 -66.24
N GLY A 241 -14.86 -28.13 -66.03
CA GLY A 241 -14.58 -27.04 -66.98
C GLY A 241 -13.53 -27.37 -68.04
N ARG A 242 -13.02 -28.61 -68.09
CA ARG A 242 -12.24 -29.13 -69.23
C ARG A 242 -13.17 -29.91 -70.16
N LYS A 243 -13.93 -29.19 -70.98
CA LYS A 243 -14.53 -29.68 -72.22
C LYS A 243 -14.35 -28.60 -73.28
#